data_AF-A0A2E7JJR4-F1
#
_entry.id   AF-A0A2E7JJR4-F1
#
_cell.length_a   1.000
_cell.length_b   1.000
_cell.length_c   1.000
_cell.angle_alpha   90.00
_cell.angle_beta   90.00
_cell.angle_gamma   90.00
#
_symmetry.space_group_name_H-M   'P 1'
#
loop_
_entity.id
_entity.type
_entity.pdbx_description
1 polymer ?
#
loop_
_entity_poly.entity_id
_entity_poly.type
_entity_poly.pdbx_seq_one_letter_code
_entity_poly.pdbx_strand_id
1 'polypeptide(L)'
;MAQMRFITALLWLLAAAPLAAQEDARPDLSIREPERGARARTYVLASLIYKDAEDGIDRFPLAVPELIQYVEDNTELDVRLRGEDRTLRQLDGITLLYMSGNNAQLRIGAEDRRRLGRFLQDGGLLYAEDVRPRGLGRFRFGDAGRSGTPFDRQFKELVKDPDILGAGGSRWRKVPRDHALYSSFFALPDGPPPGAHQPGTITDLEMLEYRGRVAVLFSDLNLTYFWGDPQAHSRAPSLRFGVNLLVFAIARQQAGPALR
;
A
#
# COMPACT_ATOMS: atom_id res chain seq x y z
N MET A 1 -33.71 0.82 -89.64
CA MET A 1 -33.44 2.25 -89.86
C MET A 1 -33.37 2.95 -88.53
N ALA A 2 -32.37 3.82 -88.35
CA ALA A 2 -32.25 4.97 -87.44
C ALA A 2 -32.48 4.76 -85.92
N GLN A 3 -31.43 4.84 -85.10
CA GLN A 3 -30.93 6.06 -84.41
C GLN A 3 -31.91 6.59 -83.35
N MET A 4 -31.62 6.57 -82.03
CA MET A 4 -30.56 7.23 -81.25
C MET A 4 -31.14 8.42 -80.43
N ARG A 5 -30.86 8.39 -79.11
CA ARG A 5 -30.52 9.49 -78.17
C ARG A 5 -31.49 10.00 -77.06
N PHE A 6 -30.88 10.04 -75.86
CA PHE A 6 -30.94 10.96 -74.70
C PHE A 6 -32.06 10.91 -73.63
N ILE A 7 -31.66 10.38 -72.46
CA ILE A 7 -31.70 10.94 -71.07
C ILE A 7 -32.78 12.00 -70.76
N THR A 8 -33.60 11.78 -69.71
CA THR A 8 -33.66 12.57 -68.43
C THR A 8 -34.62 11.88 -67.43
N ALA A 9 -34.24 11.86 -66.14
CA ALA A 9 -34.89 11.18 -65.02
C ALA A 9 -36.03 12.00 -64.38
N LEU A 10 -37.02 11.35 -63.73
CA LEU A 10 -37.60 11.83 -62.46
C LEU A 10 -38.53 10.83 -61.73
N LEU A 11 -38.36 10.79 -60.41
CA LEU A 11 -39.32 10.53 -59.31
C LEU A 11 -40.04 9.17 -59.19
N TRP A 12 -39.69 8.44 -58.12
CA TRP A 12 -40.64 7.58 -57.42
C TRP A 12 -40.71 7.96 -55.94
N LEU A 13 -41.94 8.16 -55.47
CA LEU A 13 -42.32 8.54 -54.11
C LEU A 13 -41.90 7.48 -53.08
N LEU A 14 -41.45 7.97 -51.93
CA LEU A 14 -41.27 7.24 -50.67
C LEU A 14 -42.61 6.70 -50.14
N ALA A 15 -42.70 5.38 -49.99
CA ALA A 15 -43.61 4.76 -49.04
C ALA A 15 -42.80 4.35 -47.80
N ALA A 16 -43.05 5.02 -46.68
CA ALA A 16 -42.44 4.72 -45.39
C ALA A 16 -43.06 3.42 -44.83
N ALA A 17 -42.23 2.38 -44.66
CA ALA A 17 -42.54 1.23 -43.83
C ALA A 17 -42.17 1.54 -42.37
N PRO A 18 -42.91 1.03 -41.37
CA PRO A 18 -42.59 1.29 -39.98
C PRO A 18 -41.29 0.54 -39.62
N LEU A 19 -40.31 1.29 -39.10
CA LEU A 19 -39.08 0.74 -38.54
C LEU A 19 -39.47 -0.02 -37.27
N ALA A 20 -39.49 -1.34 -37.34
CA ALA A 20 -39.52 -2.16 -36.14
C ALA A 20 -38.28 -1.82 -35.31
N ALA A 21 -38.48 -1.39 -34.06
CA ALA A 21 -37.41 -1.11 -33.12
C ALA A 21 -36.59 -2.38 -32.93
N GLN A 22 -35.39 -2.39 -33.51
CA GLN A 22 -34.39 -3.41 -33.28
C GLN A 22 -33.92 -3.22 -31.83
N GLU A 23 -34.34 -4.12 -30.94
CA GLU A 23 -33.85 -4.16 -29.56
C GLU A 23 -32.32 -4.15 -29.58
N ASP A 24 -31.76 -3.06 -29.08
CA ASP A 24 -30.34 -2.81 -28.96
C ASP A 24 -29.78 -3.83 -27.94
N ALA A 25 -29.39 -5.01 -28.43
CA ALA A 25 -28.80 -6.09 -27.65
C ALA A 25 -27.39 -5.70 -27.19
N ARG A 26 -27.30 -4.68 -26.33
CA ARG A 26 -26.09 -4.42 -25.54
C ARG A 26 -26.01 -5.53 -24.50
N PRO A 27 -24.88 -6.25 -24.41
CA PRO A 27 -24.70 -7.23 -23.36
C PRO A 27 -24.87 -6.52 -22.02
N ASP A 28 -25.74 -7.06 -21.16
CA ASP A 28 -25.85 -6.65 -19.78
C ASP A 28 -24.50 -6.88 -19.10
N LEU A 29 -23.69 -5.81 -19.03
CA LEU A 29 -22.50 -5.75 -18.21
C LEU A 29 -22.92 -5.48 -16.77
N SER A 30 -23.83 -6.30 -16.24
CA SER A 30 -24.06 -6.35 -14.81
C SER A 30 -22.77 -6.91 -14.20
N ILE A 31 -21.98 -6.01 -13.61
CA ILE A 31 -20.94 -6.41 -12.68
C ILE A 31 -21.67 -7.24 -11.64
N ARG A 32 -21.48 -8.57 -11.66
CA ARG A 32 -22.01 -9.45 -10.61
C ARG A 32 -21.49 -8.89 -9.30
N GLU A 33 -22.39 -8.39 -8.45
CA GLU A 33 -22.05 -8.15 -7.06
C GLU A 33 -21.43 -9.44 -6.52
N PRO A 34 -20.25 -9.39 -5.90
CA PRO A 34 -19.64 -10.59 -5.36
C PRO A 34 -20.62 -11.22 -4.39
N GLU A 35 -20.98 -12.49 -4.62
CA GLU A 35 -21.90 -13.19 -3.75
C GLU A 35 -21.40 -13.12 -2.31
N ARG A 36 -22.30 -12.66 -1.43
CA ARG A 36 -22.11 -12.50 0.02
C ARG A 36 -22.05 -13.86 0.72
N GLY A 37 -21.20 -14.77 0.22
CA GLY A 37 -21.06 -16.17 0.63
C GLY A 37 -19.61 -16.66 0.71
N ALA A 38 -18.62 -15.84 0.37
CA ALA A 38 -17.23 -16.18 0.65
C ALA A 38 -16.99 -16.13 2.17
N ARG A 39 -16.50 -17.24 2.77
CA ARG A 39 -15.98 -17.22 4.15
C ARG A 39 -15.17 -15.94 4.34
N ALA A 40 -15.53 -15.12 5.33
CA ALA A 40 -14.85 -13.85 5.60
C ALA A 40 -13.33 -14.09 5.60
N ARG A 41 -12.65 -13.57 4.58
CA ARG A 41 -11.22 -13.78 4.38
C ARG A 41 -10.49 -13.09 5.52
N THR A 42 -9.60 -13.83 6.18
CA THR A 42 -8.74 -13.28 7.20
C THR A 42 -7.52 -12.64 6.54
N TYR A 43 -7.27 -11.37 6.84
CA TYR A 43 -6.10 -10.62 6.43
C TYR A 43 -5.14 -10.48 7.60
N VAL A 44 -3.86 -10.73 7.34
CA VAL A 44 -2.83 -10.78 8.38
C VAL A 44 -1.93 -9.54 8.28
N LEU A 45 -1.93 -8.74 9.34
CA LEU A 45 -0.97 -7.66 9.55
C LEU A 45 0.12 -8.19 10.48
N ALA A 46 1.32 -8.34 9.95
CA ALA A 46 2.43 -8.95 10.67
C ALA A 46 3.46 -7.91 11.09
N SER A 47 3.73 -7.80 12.39
CA SER A 47 4.86 -7.06 12.93
C SER A 47 6.12 -7.93 12.88
N LEU A 48 7.14 -7.50 12.16
CA LEU A 48 8.40 -8.21 12.07
C LEU A 48 9.19 -8.11 13.39
N ILE A 49 9.53 -9.26 13.97
CA ILE A 49 10.50 -9.39 15.06
C ILE A 49 11.88 -9.66 14.46
N TYR A 50 12.88 -8.91 14.91
CA TYR A 50 14.29 -9.19 14.62
C TYR A 50 15.14 -9.07 15.89
N LYS A 51 16.24 -9.83 15.91
CA LYS A 51 16.97 -10.22 17.13
C LYS A 51 17.34 -9.07 18.08
N ASP A 52 17.85 -7.98 17.53
CA ASP A 52 18.45 -6.91 18.33
C ASP A 52 17.46 -5.76 18.59
N ALA A 53 16.20 -5.92 18.17
CA ALA A 53 15.18 -4.88 18.31
C ALA A 53 14.65 -4.79 19.75
N GLU A 54 14.58 -3.57 20.29
CA GLU A 54 13.99 -3.32 21.61
C GLU A 54 12.57 -2.74 21.51
N ASP A 55 11.65 -3.28 22.31
CA ASP A 55 10.29 -2.77 22.40
C ASP A 55 10.27 -1.40 23.07
N GLY A 56 9.51 -0.47 22.49
CA GLY A 56 9.49 0.93 22.90
C GLY A 56 10.65 1.76 22.37
N ILE A 57 11.64 1.16 21.68
CA ILE A 57 12.73 1.88 21.01
C ILE A 57 12.69 1.66 19.49
N ASP A 58 12.85 0.41 19.09
CA ASP A 58 12.89 -0.01 17.70
C ASP A 58 11.53 -0.52 17.23
N ARG A 59 10.78 -1.17 18.13
CA ARG A 59 9.48 -1.77 17.84
C ARG A 59 8.40 -1.20 18.74
N PHE A 60 7.18 -1.09 18.22
CA PHE A 60 6.00 -0.70 18.98
C PHE A 60 4.94 -1.80 18.93
N PRO A 61 4.94 -2.74 19.89
CA PRO A 61 4.03 -3.89 19.87
C PRO A 61 2.54 -3.51 19.81
N LEU A 62 2.17 -2.33 20.31
CA LEU A 62 0.79 -1.83 20.26
C LEU A 62 0.39 -1.22 18.91
N ALA A 63 1.32 -0.93 18.00
CA ALA A 63 0.99 -0.24 16.75
C ALA A 63 -0.03 -1.01 15.88
N VAL A 64 0.16 -2.32 15.71
CA VAL A 64 -0.77 -3.16 14.92
C VAL A 64 -2.10 -3.42 15.64
N PRO A 65 -2.12 -3.81 16.94
CA PRO A 65 -3.37 -3.91 17.69
C PRO A 65 -4.21 -2.63 17.66
N GLU A 66 -3.58 -1.47 17.86
CA GLU A 66 -4.27 -0.18 17.84
C GLU A 66 -4.79 0.19 16.44
N LEU A 67 -4.06 -0.17 15.37
CA LEU A 67 -4.57 0.00 14.02
C LEU A 67 -5.81 -0.88 13.76
N ILE A 68 -5.79 -2.13 14.22
CA ILE A 68 -6.94 -3.04 14.07
C ILE A 68 -8.13 -2.50 14.84
N GLN A 69 -7.95 -2.08 16.09
CA GLN A 69 -9.02 -1.46 16.87
C GLN A 69 -9.55 -0.19 16.18
N TYR A 70 -8.66 0.64 15.64
CA TYR A 70 -9.07 1.83 14.91
C TYR A 70 -9.92 1.51 13.67
N VAL A 71 -9.60 0.43 12.95
CA VAL A 71 -10.42 -0.04 11.83
C VAL A 71 -11.81 -0.43 12.32
N GLU A 72 -11.91 -1.21 13.40
CA GLU A 72 -13.19 -1.65 13.98
C GLU A 72 -14.04 -0.47 14.44
N ASP A 73 -13.42 0.55 15.05
CA ASP A 73 -14.12 1.68 15.65
C ASP A 73 -14.50 2.78 14.63
N ASN A 74 -13.77 2.89 13.51
CA ASN A 74 -13.86 4.06 12.62
C ASN A 74 -14.20 3.70 11.16
N THR A 75 -14.49 2.43 10.86
CA THR A 75 -14.81 1.98 9.50
C THR A 75 -15.94 0.96 9.50
N GLU A 76 -16.58 0.79 8.35
CA GLU A 76 -17.56 -0.28 8.12
C GLU A 76 -16.95 -1.42 7.28
N LEU A 77 -15.64 -1.64 7.38
CA LEU A 77 -14.95 -2.68 6.61
C LEU A 77 -15.37 -4.08 7.09
N ASP A 78 -16.11 -4.81 6.25
CA ASP A 78 -16.48 -6.22 6.51
C ASP A 78 -15.31 -7.17 6.17
N VAL A 79 -14.27 -7.13 7.00
CA VAL A 79 -13.09 -7.99 6.86
C VAL A 79 -12.65 -8.52 8.22
N ARG A 80 -12.04 -9.71 8.24
CA ARG A 80 -11.41 -10.24 9.46
C ARG A 80 -9.94 -9.86 9.46
N LEU A 81 -9.51 -9.11 10.46
CA LEU A 81 -8.11 -8.73 10.63
C LEU A 81 -7.47 -9.55 11.74
N ARG A 82 -6.20 -9.91 11.54
CA ARG A 82 -5.38 -10.55 12.57
C ARG A 82 -4.02 -9.86 12.65
N GLY A 83 -3.72 -9.34 13.84
CA GLY A 83 -2.40 -8.81 14.18
C GLY A 83 -1.51 -9.93 14.69
N GLU A 84 -0.30 -10.06 14.14
CA GLU A 84 0.61 -11.13 14.53
C GLU A 84 2.05 -10.65 14.58
N ASP A 85 2.79 -11.14 15.58
CA ASP A 85 4.25 -11.03 15.59
C ASP A 85 4.85 -12.19 14.78
N ARG A 86 5.76 -11.87 13.85
CA ARG A 86 6.34 -12.84 12.90
C ARG A 86 7.83 -12.61 12.71
N THR A 87 8.55 -13.67 12.37
CA THR A 87 9.95 -13.59 11.90
C THR A 87 10.00 -13.76 10.38
N LEU A 88 11.15 -13.50 9.74
CA LEU A 88 11.34 -13.77 8.30
C LEU A 88 11.21 -15.26 7.92
N ARG A 89 11.11 -16.16 8.90
CA ARG A 89 10.83 -17.58 8.68
C ARG A 89 9.32 -17.89 8.53
N GLN A 90 8.45 -16.94 8.84
CA GLN A 90 6.99 -17.12 8.93
C GLN A 90 6.28 -16.05 8.09
N LEU A 91 6.54 -16.04 6.78
CA LEU A 91 6.01 -15.01 5.86
C LEU A 91 4.72 -15.42 5.13
N ASP A 92 4.32 -16.68 5.24
CA ASP A 92 3.19 -17.22 4.51
C ASP A 92 1.86 -16.58 4.97
N GLY A 93 1.01 -16.22 4.01
CA GLY A 93 -0.33 -15.67 4.29
C GLY A 93 -0.36 -14.21 4.78
N ILE A 94 0.80 -13.55 4.92
CA ILE A 94 0.86 -12.15 5.34
C ILE A 94 0.26 -11.24 4.25
N THR A 95 -0.67 -10.38 4.65
CA THR A 95 -1.26 -9.34 3.79
C THR A 95 -0.39 -8.09 3.79
N LEU A 96 0.04 -7.66 4.98
CA LEU A 96 0.93 -6.52 5.18
C LEU A 96 2.01 -6.90 6.18
N LEU A 97 3.26 -6.90 5.74
CA LEU A 97 4.41 -7.00 6.63
C LEU A 97 4.80 -5.59 7.07
N TYR A 98 4.83 -5.35 8.37
CA TYR A 98 5.26 -4.12 8.99
C TYR A 98 6.59 -4.35 9.72
N MET A 99 7.52 -3.42 9.59
CA MET A 99 8.71 -3.37 10.43
C MET A 99 9.03 -1.93 10.82
N SER A 100 9.59 -1.76 12.00
CA SER A 100 10.13 -0.47 12.44
C SER A 100 11.52 -0.69 13.04
N GLY A 101 12.31 0.38 13.12
CA GLY A 101 13.54 0.36 13.89
C GLY A 101 14.14 1.73 14.12
N ASN A 102 15.12 1.79 15.03
CA ASN A 102 15.88 2.98 15.36
C ASN A 102 17.39 2.65 15.42
N ASN A 103 17.87 2.18 16.56
CA ASN A 103 19.31 1.96 16.79
C ASN A 103 19.73 0.49 16.69
N ALA A 104 18.79 -0.44 16.73
CA ALA A 104 19.08 -1.86 16.65
C ALA A 104 19.83 -2.24 15.36
N GLN A 105 20.70 -3.24 15.47
CA GLN A 105 21.39 -3.77 14.31
C GLN A 105 20.47 -4.69 13.52
N LEU A 106 20.34 -4.42 12.22
CA LEU A 106 19.51 -5.22 11.32
C LEU A 106 20.30 -6.43 10.81
N ARG A 107 20.49 -7.43 11.69
CA ARG A 107 21.27 -8.65 11.41
C ARG A 107 20.45 -9.67 10.60
N ILE A 108 20.33 -9.44 9.30
CA ILE A 108 19.59 -10.34 8.39
C ILE A 108 20.57 -11.16 7.54
N GLY A 109 20.57 -12.48 7.79
CA GLY A 109 21.42 -13.45 7.10
C GLY A 109 20.91 -13.82 5.71
N ALA A 110 21.76 -14.44 4.89
CA ALA A 110 21.48 -14.71 3.48
C ALA A 110 20.19 -15.54 3.24
N GLU A 111 19.88 -16.51 4.11
CA GLU A 111 18.65 -17.29 3.99
C GLU A 111 17.39 -16.41 4.18
N ASP A 112 17.41 -15.54 5.17
CA ASP A 112 16.30 -14.64 5.47
C ASP A 112 16.16 -13.54 4.42
N ARG A 113 17.27 -13.07 3.82
CA ARG A 113 17.24 -12.18 2.65
C ARG A 113 16.50 -12.83 1.48
N ARG A 114 16.82 -14.09 1.15
CA ARG A 114 16.11 -14.83 0.10
C ARG A 114 14.63 -15.07 0.42
N ARG A 115 14.28 -15.25 1.71
CA ARG A 115 12.88 -15.38 2.14
C ARG A 115 12.12 -14.08 1.94
N LEU A 116 12.70 -12.96 2.39
CA LEU A 116 12.14 -11.63 2.18
C LEU A 116 12.01 -11.29 0.69
N GLY A 117 13.04 -11.63 -0.11
CA GLY A 117 13.01 -11.47 -1.56
C GLY A 117 11.85 -12.21 -2.21
N ARG A 118 11.68 -13.51 -1.92
CA ARG A 118 10.53 -14.28 -2.43
C ARG A 118 9.19 -13.65 -2.03
N PHE A 119 9.03 -13.31 -0.75
CA PHE A 119 7.80 -12.65 -0.27
C PHE A 119 7.46 -11.39 -1.09
N LEU A 120 8.43 -10.48 -1.28
CA LEU A 120 8.22 -9.24 -2.02
C LEU A 120 8.00 -9.48 -3.52
N GLN A 121 8.78 -10.37 -4.13
CA GLN A 121 8.70 -10.69 -5.56
C GLN A 121 7.36 -11.37 -5.90
N ASP A 122 6.85 -12.23 -5.00
CA ASP A 122 5.58 -12.93 -5.15
C ASP A 122 4.36 -12.02 -4.89
N GLY A 123 4.58 -10.80 -4.41
CA GLY A 123 3.56 -9.76 -4.30
C GLY A 123 3.23 -9.29 -2.89
N GLY A 124 3.95 -9.79 -1.89
CA GLY A 124 3.93 -9.25 -0.55
C GLY A 124 4.25 -7.76 -0.52
N LEU A 125 3.67 -7.07 0.46
CA LEU A 125 3.93 -5.66 0.72
C LEU A 125 4.64 -5.52 2.06
N LEU A 126 5.78 -4.83 2.05
CA LEU A 126 6.48 -4.41 3.25
C LEU A 126 6.31 -2.90 3.47
N TYR A 127 5.82 -2.53 4.65
CA TYR A 127 5.90 -1.17 5.16
C TYR A 127 6.99 -1.11 6.25
N ALA A 128 8.05 -0.37 5.99
CA ALA A 128 9.15 -0.16 6.91
C ALA A 128 9.16 1.28 7.41
N GLU A 129 9.41 1.49 8.70
CA GLU A 129 9.46 2.82 9.27
C GLU A 129 10.69 3.06 10.14
N ASP A 130 11.38 4.16 9.88
CA ASP A 130 12.36 4.72 10.79
C ASP A 130 11.66 5.50 11.92
N VAL A 131 11.81 5.02 13.15
CA VAL A 131 11.03 5.47 14.29
C VAL A 131 11.86 6.14 15.37
N ARG A 132 11.25 7.02 16.16
CA ARG A 132 11.87 7.73 17.30
C ARG A 132 10.91 7.76 18.50
N PRO A 133 11.23 7.05 19.60
CA PRO A 133 10.38 7.00 20.79
C PRO A 133 10.50 8.25 21.67
N ARG A 134 9.55 8.43 22.59
CA ARG A 134 9.64 9.44 23.66
C ARG A 134 10.79 9.13 24.64
N GLY A 135 11.60 10.15 24.94
CA GLY A 135 12.43 10.17 26.16
C GLY A 135 13.85 9.59 26.08
N LEU A 136 14.30 9.07 24.93
CA LEU A 136 15.71 8.73 24.75
C LEU A 136 16.54 10.02 24.64
N GLY A 137 17.29 10.31 25.70
CA GLY A 137 17.87 11.60 26.10
C GLY A 137 18.90 12.29 25.18
N ARG A 138 18.78 12.17 23.86
CA ARG A 138 19.45 13.07 22.89
C ARG A 138 18.59 13.48 21.69
N PHE A 139 17.36 12.99 21.56
CA PHE A 139 16.51 13.33 20.42
C PHE A 139 15.41 14.32 20.82
N ARG A 140 15.47 15.52 20.24
CA ARG A 140 14.34 16.44 20.22
C ARG A 140 13.40 15.93 19.13
N PHE A 141 12.09 15.88 19.39
CA PHE A 141 11.06 15.55 18.39
C PHE A 141 11.24 16.26 17.05
N GLY A 142 11.92 17.42 17.04
CA GLY A 142 12.23 18.20 15.84
C GLY A 142 13.19 17.57 14.83
N ASP A 143 13.84 16.44 15.12
CA ASP A 143 14.76 15.77 14.17
C ASP A 143 14.15 14.54 13.46
N ALA A 144 12.92 14.15 13.80
CA ALA A 144 12.17 13.18 12.99
C ALA A 144 12.03 13.71 11.55
N GLY A 145 12.27 12.83 10.56
CA GLY A 145 12.41 13.16 9.14
C GLY A 145 13.36 14.31 8.80
N ARG A 146 14.39 14.53 9.62
CA ARG A 146 15.56 15.36 9.24
C ARG A 146 16.78 14.52 8.92
N SER A 147 17.02 13.49 9.72
CA SER A 147 18.18 12.59 9.58
C SER A 147 17.80 11.18 9.98
N GLY A 148 17.94 10.22 9.05
CA GLY A 148 17.65 8.82 9.30
C GLY A 148 18.52 8.23 10.42
N THR A 149 17.92 7.39 11.25
CA THR A 149 18.61 6.63 12.31
C THR A 149 19.53 5.56 11.69
N PRO A 150 20.31 4.79 12.49
CA PRO A 150 20.97 3.59 11.98
C PRO A 150 20.04 2.63 11.24
N PHE A 151 18.77 2.54 11.61
CA PHE A 151 17.79 1.68 10.93
C PHE A 151 17.57 2.08 9.48
N ASP A 152 17.28 3.36 9.18
CA ASP A 152 17.09 3.85 7.80
C ASP A 152 18.23 3.40 6.87
N ARG A 153 19.48 3.66 7.28
CA ARG A 153 20.65 3.29 6.50
C ARG A 153 20.79 1.78 6.32
N GLN A 154 20.62 1.01 7.40
CA GLN A 154 20.74 -0.45 7.36
C GLN A 154 19.62 -1.09 6.53
N PHE A 155 18.40 -0.59 6.63
CA PHE A 155 17.25 -1.07 5.88
C PHE A 155 17.40 -0.76 4.39
N LYS A 156 17.75 0.48 4.05
CA LYS A 156 18.02 0.86 2.66
C LYS A 156 19.19 0.09 2.06
N GLU A 157 20.19 -0.29 2.85
CA GLU A 157 21.27 -1.17 2.38
C GLU A 157 20.81 -2.63 2.24
N LEU A 158 20.01 -3.13 3.18
CA LEU A 158 19.44 -4.48 3.11
C LEU A 158 18.68 -4.69 1.80
N VAL A 159 17.77 -3.79 1.43
CA VAL A 159 16.91 -3.96 0.24
C VAL A 159 17.66 -3.88 -1.08
N LYS A 160 18.90 -3.37 -1.11
CA LYS A 160 19.77 -3.39 -2.29
C LYS A 160 20.38 -4.75 -2.56
N ASP A 161 20.30 -5.67 -1.60
CA ASP A 161 20.79 -7.04 -1.80
C ASP A 161 20.11 -7.66 -3.04
N PRO A 162 20.90 -8.22 -3.97
CA PRO A 162 20.36 -8.75 -5.22
C PRO A 162 19.35 -9.88 -5.02
N ASP A 163 19.39 -10.60 -3.90
CA ASP A 163 18.42 -11.65 -3.57
C ASP A 163 17.03 -11.10 -3.21
N ILE A 164 16.90 -9.79 -2.94
CA ILE A 164 15.62 -9.18 -2.51
C ILE A 164 14.83 -8.64 -3.70
N LEU A 165 15.29 -7.56 -4.35
CA LEU A 165 14.62 -6.95 -5.50
C LEU A 165 15.53 -6.85 -6.74
N GLY A 166 16.67 -7.55 -6.75
CA GLY A 166 17.70 -7.40 -7.77
C GLY A 166 18.18 -5.96 -7.88
N ALA A 167 18.46 -5.50 -9.11
CA ALA A 167 18.85 -4.11 -9.37
C ALA A 167 17.76 -3.06 -9.03
N GLY A 168 16.52 -3.50 -8.77
CA GLY A 168 15.42 -2.63 -8.37
C GLY A 168 15.54 -2.07 -6.95
N GLY A 169 16.31 -2.74 -6.07
CA GLY A 169 16.45 -2.37 -4.65
C GLY A 169 17.03 -0.97 -4.37
N SER A 170 17.69 -0.37 -5.37
CA SER A 170 18.25 0.99 -5.29
C SER A 170 17.37 2.08 -5.89
N ARG A 171 16.22 1.74 -6.49
CA ARG A 171 15.40 2.67 -7.29
C ARG A 171 14.29 3.33 -6.47
N TRP A 172 14.67 3.90 -5.33
CA TRP A 172 13.75 4.61 -4.45
C TRP A 172 13.13 5.81 -5.17
N ARG A 173 11.82 5.98 -5.00
CA ARG A 173 11.09 7.14 -5.48
C ARG A 173 10.11 7.61 -4.42
N LYS A 174 9.84 8.91 -4.39
CA LYS A 174 8.76 9.46 -3.57
C LYS A 174 7.42 8.87 -4.01
N VAL A 175 6.53 8.63 -3.07
CA VAL A 175 5.14 8.28 -3.36
C VAL A 175 4.42 9.55 -3.83
N PRO A 176 3.89 9.59 -5.06
CA PRO A 176 3.13 10.73 -5.56
C PRO A 176 1.91 11.03 -4.68
N ARG A 177 1.56 12.32 -4.50
CA ARG A 177 0.43 12.73 -3.64
C ARG A 177 -0.93 12.23 -4.12
N ASP A 178 -1.06 11.95 -5.42
CA ASP A 178 -2.24 11.37 -6.06
C ASP A 178 -2.24 9.84 -6.07
N HIS A 179 -1.22 9.19 -5.48
CA HIS A 179 -1.15 7.74 -5.40
C HIS A 179 -2.31 7.17 -4.57
N ALA A 180 -2.85 6.02 -5.00
CA ALA A 180 -3.98 5.36 -4.35
C ALA A 180 -3.79 5.12 -2.84
N LEU A 181 -2.53 4.95 -2.38
CA LEU A 181 -2.18 4.86 -0.95
C LEU A 181 -2.73 6.02 -0.10
N TYR A 182 -2.94 7.20 -0.67
CA TYR A 182 -3.47 8.37 0.04
C TYR A 182 -5.00 8.51 -0.05
N SER A 183 -5.67 7.60 -0.76
CA SER A 183 -7.11 7.65 -1.00
C SER A 183 -7.82 6.28 -0.97
N SER A 184 -7.14 5.20 -0.59
CA SER A 184 -7.71 3.84 -0.55
C SER A 184 -8.95 3.70 0.35
N PHE A 185 -9.07 4.51 1.41
CA PHE A 185 -10.24 4.53 2.29
C PHE A 185 -10.58 5.95 2.77
N PHE A 186 -9.67 6.57 3.53
CA PHE A 186 -9.73 7.98 3.88
C PHE A 186 -9.03 8.83 2.82
N ALA A 187 -9.57 10.03 2.55
CA ALA A 187 -8.92 11.01 1.70
C ALA A 187 -7.82 11.77 2.46
N LEU A 188 -6.57 11.66 2.00
CA LEU A 188 -5.41 12.39 2.49
C LEU A 188 -4.81 13.22 1.34
N PRO A 189 -5.48 14.31 0.90
CA PRO A 189 -5.12 15.05 -0.32
C PRO A 189 -3.74 15.73 -0.24
N ASP A 190 -3.27 15.99 0.98
CA ASP A 190 -1.96 16.60 1.22
C ASP A 190 -0.80 15.57 1.22
N GLY A 191 -1.11 14.28 0.98
CA GLY A 191 -0.17 13.17 1.02
C GLY A 191 -0.09 12.52 2.40
N PRO A 192 1.11 12.10 2.85
CA PRO A 192 1.21 11.43 4.14
C PRO A 192 0.88 12.39 5.30
N PRO A 193 0.34 11.88 6.41
CA PRO A 193 0.04 12.70 7.58
C PRO A 193 1.27 13.46 8.08
N PRO A 194 1.09 14.65 8.68
CA PRO A 194 2.19 15.37 9.28
C PRO A 194 2.81 14.52 10.39
N GLY A 195 4.04 14.08 10.15
CA GLY A 195 4.89 13.44 11.16
C GLY A 195 5.23 14.40 12.31
N ALA A 196 6.24 14.08 13.13
CA ALA A 196 6.75 14.98 14.19
C ALA A 196 7.48 16.25 13.67
N HIS A 197 7.24 16.66 12.42
CA HIS A 197 8.05 17.62 11.68
C HIS A 197 7.82 19.10 12.02
N GLN A 198 8.90 19.87 11.92
CA GLN A 198 8.83 21.31 11.63
C GLN A 198 8.78 21.55 10.10
N PRO A 199 8.30 22.72 9.63
CA PRO A 199 8.29 23.07 8.20
C PRO A 199 9.68 22.93 7.54
N GLY A 200 9.77 22.31 6.35
CA GLY A 200 11.00 22.21 5.55
C GLY A 200 11.79 20.88 5.63
N THR A 201 11.16 19.80 6.10
CA THR A 201 11.78 18.49 6.41
C THR A 201 11.32 17.38 5.45
N ILE A 202 11.77 16.12 5.64
CA ILE A 202 11.27 14.95 4.89
C ILE A 202 9.77 14.85 5.12
N THR A 203 9.00 14.98 4.04
CA THR A 203 7.54 15.02 4.07
C THR A 203 6.90 13.95 3.21
N ASP A 204 7.70 13.15 2.52
CA ASP A 204 7.23 12.17 1.56
C ASP A 204 7.50 10.75 2.07
N LEU A 205 6.61 9.83 1.72
CA LEU A 205 6.94 8.41 1.76
C LEU A 205 7.82 8.07 0.56
N GLU A 206 8.64 7.05 0.71
CA GLU A 206 9.40 6.47 -0.40
C GLU A 206 8.87 5.08 -0.72
N MET A 207 9.02 4.67 -1.98
CA MET A 207 8.66 3.33 -2.43
C MET A 207 9.71 2.72 -3.33
N LEU A 208 9.73 1.39 -3.34
CA LEU A 208 10.36 0.57 -4.36
C LEU A 208 9.29 -0.23 -5.09
N GLU A 209 9.45 -0.33 -6.41
CA GLU A 209 8.61 -1.18 -7.23
C GLU A 209 9.33 -2.42 -7.72
N TYR A 210 8.55 -3.50 -7.84
CA TYR A 210 8.96 -4.72 -8.51
C TYR A 210 7.89 -5.11 -9.53
N ARG A 211 8.27 -5.12 -10.82
CA ARG A 211 7.38 -5.41 -11.95
C ARG A 211 6.10 -4.56 -11.94
N GLY A 212 6.26 -3.25 -11.79
CA GLY A 212 5.16 -2.28 -11.82
C GLY A 212 4.24 -2.31 -10.59
N ARG A 213 4.64 -2.97 -9.50
CA ARG A 213 3.91 -3.00 -8.23
C ARG A 213 4.78 -2.51 -7.10
N VAL A 214 4.21 -1.77 -6.16
CA VAL A 214 4.91 -1.32 -4.95
C VAL A 214 5.33 -2.52 -4.09
N ALA A 215 6.62 -2.87 -4.01
CA ALA A 215 7.07 -3.96 -3.14
C ALA A 215 7.31 -3.47 -1.71
N VAL A 216 7.93 -2.30 -1.58
CA VAL A 216 8.33 -1.73 -0.30
C VAL A 216 7.84 -0.29 -0.22
N LEU A 217 7.30 0.07 0.93
CA LEU A 217 7.03 1.43 1.36
C LEU A 217 7.95 1.75 2.54
N PHE A 218 8.55 2.94 2.54
CA PHE A 218 9.41 3.42 3.61
C PHE A 218 8.95 4.79 4.10
N SER A 219 8.97 4.97 5.43
CA SER A 219 8.60 6.19 6.12
C SER A 219 9.71 6.59 7.10
N ASP A 220 10.06 7.87 7.13
CA ASP A 220 10.82 8.50 8.24
C ASP A 220 9.93 9.53 8.98
N LEU A 221 8.61 9.30 8.97
CA LEU A 221 7.64 10.26 9.49
C LEU A 221 7.12 9.91 10.90
N ASN A 222 7.61 8.81 11.47
CA ASN A 222 7.28 8.33 12.81
C ASN A 222 5.77 8.02 13.02
N LEU A 223 5.08 7.54 11.99
CA LEU A 223 3.63 7.34 11.98
C LEU A 223 3.19 6.18 12.89
N THR A 224 3.92 5.07 12.89
CA THR A 224 3.63 3.86 13.69
C THR A 224 3.93 4.04 15.17
N TYR A 225 4.89 4.90 15.51
CA TYR A 225 5.01 5.40 16.89
C TYR A 225 3.70 6.06 17.34
N PHE A 226 3.09 6.90 16.49
CA PHE A 226 1.81 7.53 16.80
C PHE A 226 0.63 6.55 16.83
N TRP A 227 0.69 5.42 16.11
CA TRP A 227 -0.30 4.34 16.26
C TRP A 227 -0.23 3.67 17.63
N GLY A 228 0.97 3.46 18.16
CA GLY A 228 1.17 2.82 19.47
C GLY A 228 1.02 3.73 20.68
N ASP A 229 0.93 5.04 20.48
CA ASP A 229 0.92 6.04 21.55
C ASP A 229 -0.41 6.82 21.62
N PRO A 230 -1.29 6.54 22.60
CA PRO A 230 -2.57 7.24 22.75
C PRO A 230 -2.45 8.76 22.96
N GLN A 231 -1.30 9.24 23.42
CA GLN A 231 -1.04 10.66 23.72
C GLN A 231 -0.31 11.38 22.57
N ALA A 232 -0.08 10.71 21.45
CA ALA A 232 0.57 11.32 20.29
C ALA A 232 -0.32 12.34 19.59
N HIS A 233 0.22 13.53 19.33
CA HIS A 233 -0.52 14.63 18.70
C HIS A 233 -1.04 14.29 17.29
N SER A 234 -0.25 13.58 16.48
CA SER A 234 -0.63 13.16 15.12
C SER A 234 -1.29 11.77 15.04
N ARG A 235 -1.76 11.22 16.17
CA ARG A 235 -2.32 9.85 16.25
C ARG A 235 -3.42 9.58 15.22
N ALA A 236 -4.50 10.38 15.23
CA ALA A 236 -5.66 10.12 14.39
C ALA A 236 -5.35 10.22 12.88
N PRO A 237 -4.67 11.27 12.38
CA PRO A 237 -4.19 11.30 10.99
C PRO A 237 -3.30 10.11 10.62
N SER A 238 -2.37 9.72 11.49
CA SER A 238 -1.50 8.56 11.26
C SER A 238 -2.26 7.25 11.19
N LEU A 239 -3.26 7.02 12.06
CA LEU A 239 -4.11 5.84 12.02
C LEU A 239 -4.95 5.78 10.75
N ARG A 240 -5.50 6.92 10.28
CA ARG A 240 -6.19 6.99 8.97
C ARG A 240 -5.28 6.56 7.82
N PHE A 241 -4.02 6.98 7.82
CA PHE A 241 -3.05 6.48 6.85
C PHE A 241 -2.80 4.97 6.99
N GLY A 242 -2.72 4.45 8.23
CA GLY A 242 -2.65 3.00 8.48
C GLY A 242 -3.81 2.23 7.88
N VAL A 243 -5.04 2.76 7.97
CA VAL A 243 -6.22 2.18 7.33
C VAL A 243 -6.07 2.18 5.81
N ASN A 244 -5.62 3.28 5.20
CA ASN A 244 -5.36 3.31 3.77
C ASN A 244 -4.29 2.30 3.33
N LEU A 245 -3.21 2.18 4.09
CA LEU A 245 -2.14 1.22 3.85
C LEU A 245 -2.67 -0.21 3.88
N LEU A 246 -3.51 -0.53 4.86
CA LEU A 246 -4.15 -1.85 4.96
C LEU A 246 -5.09 -2.11 3.78
N VAL A 247 -5.98 -1.18 3.45
CA VAL A 247 -6.92 -1.35 2.33
C VAL A 247 -6.16 -1.47 1.00
N PHE A 248 -5.08 -0.70 0.82
CA PHE A 248 -4.18 -0.82 -0.31
C PHE A 248 -3.54 -2.22 -0.40
N ALA A 249 -3.08 -2.77 0.73
CA ALA A 249 -2.51 -4.11 0.80
C ALA A 249 -3.55 -5.20 0.46
N ILE A 250 -4.76 -5.09 1.01
CA ILE A 250 -5.87 -6.01 0.75
C ILE A 250 -6.25 -6.00 -0.73
N ALA A 251 -6.48 -4.81 -1.31
CA ALA A 251 -6.86 -4.65 -2.72
C ALA A 251 -5.82 -5.29 -3.64
N ARG A 252 -4.54 -5.10 -3.35
CA ARG A 252 -3.43 -5.73 -4.09
C ARG A 252 -3.39 -7.24 -3.94
N GLN A 253 -3.58 -7.75 -2.73
CA GLN A 253 -3.60 -9.19 -2.50
C GLN A 253 -4.78 -9.86 -3.24
N GLN A 254 -5.93 -9.19 -3.31
CA GLN A 254 -7.09 -9.66 -4.05
C GLN A 254 -6.91 -9.58 -5.58
N ALA A 255 -6.26 -8.53 -6.09
CA ALA A 255 -5.96 -8.40 -7.52
C ALA A 255 -4.99 -9.48 -8.04
N GLY A 256 -4.21 -10.10 -7.16
CA GLY A 256 -3.24 -11.13 -7.51
C GLY A 256 -1.95 -10.57 -8.12
N PRO A 257 -1.03 -11.44 -8.57
CA PRO A 257 0.20 -10.99 -9.23
C PRO A 257 -0.13 -10.28 -10.55
N ALA A 258 0.58 -9.18 -10.85
CA ALA A 258 0.48 -8.53 -12.15
C ALA A 258 0.80 -9.55 -13.25
N LEU A 259 -0.07 -9.62 -14.27
CA LEU A 259 0.12 -10.49 -15.43
C LEU A 259 1.52 -10.24 -16.02
N ARG A 260 2.21 -11.33 -16.35
CA ARG A 260 3.59 -11.34 -16.84
C ARG A 260 3.73 -10.67 -18.20
#